data_AF-A0A6G0ZAJ0-F1
#
_entry.id   AF-A0A6G0ZAJ0-F1
#
_cell.length_a   1.000
_cell.length_b   1.000
_cell.length_c   1.000
_cell.angle_alpha   90.00
_cell.angle_beta   90.00
_cell.angle_gamma   90.00
#
_symmetry.space_group_name_H-M   'P 1'
#
loop_
_entity.id
_entity.type
_entity.pdbx_description
1 polymer ?
#
loop_
_entity_poly.entity_id
_entity_poly.type
_entity_poly.pdbx_seq_one_letter_code
_entity_poly.pdbx_strand_id
1 'polypeptide(L)' 'MKFAEHLAAHITPEWRKQYISYEEMKEMLYAAIEQVPAPDQVDPDSLSRYYAKFDEKFFSFCDKELAKINTFYSGFEQHL' A
#
# COMPACT_ATOMS: atom_id res chain seq x y z
N MET A 1 -11.59 -11.68 -1.92
CA MET A 1 -12.55 -10.74 -1.28
C MET A 1 -12.73 -9.53 -2.18
N LYS A 2 -13.90 -8.86 -2.16
CA LYS A 2 -14.25 -7.73 -3.05
C LYS A 2 -14.08 -6.35 -2.38
N PHE A 3 -13.05 -6.19 -1.55
CA PHE A 3 -12.87 -4.94 -0.80
C PHE A 3 -12.60 -3.74 -1.71
N ALA A 4 -11.81 -3.90 -2.77
CA ALA A 4 -11.54 -2.82 -3.70
C ALA A 4 -12.80 -2.30 -4.40
N GLU A 5 -13.68 -3.21 -4.85
CA GLU A 5 -15.00 -2.86 -5.41
C GLU A 5 -15.85 -2.12 -4.37
N HIS A 6 -15.87 -2.60 -3.13
CA HIS A 6 -16.62 -1.98 -2.04
C HIS A 6 -16.11 -0.57 -1.71
N LEU A 7 -14.79 -0.40 -1.61
CA LEU A 7 -14.15 0.88 -1.36
C LEU A 7 -14.47 1.86 -2.50
N ALA A 8 -14.27 1.45 -3.75
CA ALA A 8 -14.56 2.29 -4.92
C ALA A 8 -16.02 2.78 -4.99
N ALA A 9 -16.97 1.94 -4.57
CA ALA A 9 -18.39 2.27 -4.57
C ALA A 9 -18.82 3.26 -3.47
N HIS A 10 -18.06 3.36 -2.37
CA HIS A 10 -18.42 4.18 -1.19
C HIS A 10 -17.54 5.42 -1.01
N ILE A 11 -16.69 5.74 -2.00
CA ILE A 11 -15.86 6.94 -1.99
C ILE A 11 -16.69 8.17 -2.36
N THR A 12 -16.58 9.23 -1.55
CA THR A 12 -17.02 10.58 -1.95
C THR A 12 -16.19 11.04 -3.16
N PRO A 13 -16.80 11.32 -4.33
CA PRO A 13 -16.06 11.62 -5.56
C PRO A 13 -15.00 12.72 -5.43
N GLU A 14 -15.32 13.77 -4.68
CA GLU A 14 -14.48 14.94 -4.44
C GLU A 14 -13.21 14.59 -3.64
N TRP A 15 -13.27 13.53 -2.84
CA TRP A 15 -12.18 13.11 -1.94
C TRP A 15 -11.45 11.87 -2.43
N ARG A 16 -11.75 11.36 -3.63
CA ARG A 16 -11.19 10.10 -4.16
C ARG A 16 -9.68 9.98 -3.98
N LYS A 17 -8.92 11.06 -4.17
CA LYS A 17 -7.44 11.07 -4.05
C LYS A 17 -6.93 11.00 -2.61
N GLN A 18 -7.79 11.30 -1.62
CA GLN A 18 -7.46 11.33 -0.20
C GLN A 18 -7.67 9.98 0.48
N TYR A 19 -8.44 9.07 -0.12
CA TYR A 19 -8.57 7.69 0.33
C TYR A 19 -7.27 6.91 0.10
N ILE A 20 -7.15 5.78 0.82
CA ILE A 20 -6.05 4.84 0.65
C ILE A 20 -6.02 4.27 -0.79
N SER A 21 -4.84 4.25 -1.40
CA SER A 21 -4.57 3.66 -2.73
C SER A 21 -4.53 2.14 -2.64
N TYR A 22 -5.66 1.52 -2.31
CA TYR A 22 -5.73 0.08 -2.04
C TYR A 22 -5.31 -0.80 -3.22
N GLU A 23 -5.70 -0.46 -4.45
CA GLU A 23 -5.30 -1.25 -5.63
C GLU A 23 -3.79 -1.17 -5.88
N GLU A 24 -3.17 0.00 -5.70
CA GLU A 24 -1.72 0.16 -5.84
C GLU A 24 -0.96 -0.68 -4.79
N MET A 25 -1.42 -0.68 -3.53
CA MET A 25 -0.84 -1.54 -2.49
C MET A 25 -0.95 -3.03 -2.82
N LYS A 26 -2.09 -3.43 -3.40
CA LYS A 26 -2.34 -4.79 -3.82
C LYS A 26 -1.46 -5.19 -5.01
N GLU A 27 -1.29 -4.29 -5.99
CA GLU A 27 -0.35 -4.47 -7.11
C GLU A 27 1.09 -4.61 -6.63
N MET A 28 1.51 -3.83 -5.63
CA MET A 28 2.84 -3.97 -5.01
C MET A 28 3.06 -5.38 -4.43
N LEU A 29 2.06 -5.93 -3.74
CA LEU A 29 2.13 -7.28 -3.18
C LEU A 29 2.21 -8.36 -4.27
N TYR A 30 1.39 -8.24 -5.33
CA TYR A 30 1.46 -9.17 -6.45
C TYR A 30 2.81 -9.12 -7.16
N ALA A 31 3.31 -7.91 -7.45
CA ALA A 31 4.61 -7.72 -8.07
C ALA A 31 5.75 -8.30 -7.22
N ALA A 32 5.68 -8.15 -5.90
CA ALA A 32 6.69 -8.70 -4.99
C ALA A 32 6.71 -10.24 -4.98
N ILE A 33 5.54 -10.87 -5.09
CA ILE A 33 5.43 -12.33 -5.19
C ILE A 33 5.93 -12.81 -6.55
N GLU A 34 5.56 -12.11 -7.63
CA GLU A 34 5.97 -12.47 -9.00
C GLU A 34 7.49 -12.34 -9.20
N GLN A 35 8.10 -11.33 -8.58
CA GLN A 35 9.53 -11.04 -8.70
C GLN A 35 10.37 -11.77 -7.65
N VAL A 36 9.77 -12.57 -6.78
CA VAL A 36 10.50 -13.28 -5.72
C VAL A 36 11.52 -14.23 -6.37
N PRO A 37 12.80 -14.20 -5.96
CA PRO A 37 13.76 -15.18 -6.46
C PRO A 37 13.35 -16.61 -6.07
N ALA A 38 13.58 -17.56 -6.96
CA ALA A 38 13.31 -18.97 -6.69
C ALA A 38 14.18 -19.44 -5.51
N PRO A 39 13.59 -19.95 -4.40
CA PRO A 39 14.33 -20.26 -3.17
C PRO A 39 15.43 -21.31 -3.31
N ASP A 40 15.33 -22.16 -4.33
CA ASP A 40 16.32 -23.18 -4.69
C ASP A 40 17.48 -22.63 -5.54
N GLN A 41 17.35 -21.41 -6.05
CA GLN A 41 18.31 -20.74 -6.94
C GLN A 41 19.11 -19.63 -6.25
N VAL A 42 18.75 -19.24 -5.03
CA VAL A 42 19.41 -18.17 -4.26
C VAL A 42 19.76 -18.62 -2.85
N ASP A 43 20.78 -18.02 -2.26
CA ASP A 43 21.08 -18.25 -0.86
C ASP A 43 20.00 -17.62 0.06
N PRO A 44 19.82 -18.16 1.29
CA PRO A 44 18.82 -17.65 2.23
C PRO A 44 18.99 -16.17 2.59
N ASP A 45 20.22 -15.64 2.60
CA ASP A 45 20.46 -14.23 2.93
C ASP A 45 20.00 -13.31 1.80
N SER A 46 20.19 -13.71 0.54
CA SER A 46 19.65 -13.00 -0.62
C SER A 46 18.13 -12.93 -0.60
N LEU A 47 17.46 -14.03 -0.24
CA LEU A 47 16.00 -14.06 -0.11
C LEU A 47 15.53 -13.16 1.05
N SER A 48 16.22 -13.21 2.20
CA SER A 48 15.95 -12.34 3.34
C SER A 48 16.10 -10.86 2.98
N ARG A 49 17.16 -10.49 2.27
CA ARG A 49 17.40 -9.11 1.79
C ARG A 49 16.32 -8.65 0.81
N TYR A 50 15.84 -9.53 -0.07
CA TYR A 50 14.74 -9.22 -0.99
C TYR A 50 13.47 -8.82 -0.22
N TYR A 51 13.06 -9.64 0.76
CA TYR A 51 11.89 -9.33 1.58
C TYR A 51 12.09 -8.08 2.43
N ALA A 52 13.24 -7.91 3.07
CA ALA A 52 13.53 -6.71 3.86
C ALA A 52 13.44 -5.41 3.03
N LYS A 53 13.95 -5.44 1.78
CA LYS A 53 13.85 -4.31 0.85
C LYS A 53 12.40 -4.06 0.39
N PHE A 54 11.64 -5.12 0.17
CA PHE A 54 10.21 -4.99 -0.13
C PHE A 54 9.45 -4.38 1.05
N ASP A 55 9.68 -4.87 2.26
CA ASP A 55 9.04 -4.39 3.49
C ASP A 55 9.33 -2.90 3.70
N GLU A 56 10.60 -2.47 3.55
CA GLU A 56 10.97 -1.05 3.66
C GLU A 56 10.19 -0.19 2.64
N LYS A 57 10.12 -0.63 1.38
CA LYS A 57 9.37 0.08 0.33
C LYS A 57 7.87 0.11 0.62
N PHE A 58 7.30 -1.01 1.06
CA PHE A 58 5.88 -1.15 1.33
C PHE A 58 5.46 -0.34 2.54
N PHE A 59 6.20 -0.41 3.65
CA PHE A 59 5.91 0.40 4.85
C PHE A 59 6.10 1.90 4.59
N SER A 60 7.13 2.29 3.83
CA SER A 60 7.27 3.69 3.41
C SER A 60 6.06 4.19 2.60
N PHE A 61 5.46 3.33 1.78
CA PHE A 61 4.21 3.64 1.07
C PHE A 61 3.03 3.76 2.04
N CYS A 62 2.88 2.81 2.97
CA CYS A 62 1.85 2.86 4.01
C CYS A 62 1.93 4.15 4.85
N ASP A 63 3.13 4.57 5.25
CA ASP A 63 3.33 5.79 6.03
C ASP A 63 2.90 7.04 5.27
N LYS A 64 3.19 7.09 3.95
CA LYS A 64 2.75 8.20 3.09
C LYS A 64 1.24 8.24 2.96
N GLU A 65 0.60 7.09 2.75
CA GLU A 65 -0.85 6.98 2.68
C GLU A 65 -1.52 7.36 4.00
N LEU A 66 -0.96 6.90 5.12
CA LEU A 66 -1.44 7.25 6.46
C LEU A 66 -1.29 8.76 6.72
N ALA A 67 -0.14 9.35 6.41
CA ALA A 67 0.09 10.79 6.57
C ALA A 67 -0.87 11.62 5.72
N LYS A 68 -1.13 11.20 4.47
CA LYS A 68 -2.12 11.82 3.58
C LYS A 68 -3.51 11.82 4.21
N ILE A 69 -3.98 10.65 4.63
CA ILE A 69 -5.31 10.47 5.24
C ILE A 69 -5.44 11.31 6.52
N ASN A 70 -4.43 11.25 7.40
CA ASN A 70 -4.42 12.02 8.64
C ASN A 70 -4.44 13.52 8.37
N THR A 71 -3.65 14.00 7.41
CA THR A 71 -3.61 15.43 7.05
C THR A 71 -4.97 15.90 6.51
N PHE A 72 -5.60 15.10 5.65
CA PHE A 72 -6.94 15.40 5.14
C PHE A 72 -7.98 15.44 6.25
N TYR A 73 -7.99 14.43 7.13
CA TYR A 73 -8.97 14.32 8.21
C TYR A 73 -8.81 15.43 9.25
N SER A 74 -7.59 15.71 9.71
CA SER A 74 -7.33 16.80 10.66
C SER A 74 -7.68 18.18 10.08
N GLY A 75 -7.46 18.39 8.78
CA GLY A 75 -7.91 19.61 8.10
C GLY A 75 -9.44 19.72 8.07
N PHE A 76 -10.13 18.60 7.87
CA PHE A 76 -11.60 18.52 7.88
C PHE A 76 -12.19 18.84 9.26
N GLU A 77 -11.62 18.26 10.33
CA GLU A 77 -12.05 18.52 11.72
C GLU A 77 -11.92 19.99 12.13
N GLN A 78 -10.94 20.74 11.61
CA GLN A 78 -10.78 22.16 11.91
C GLN A 78 -11.82 23.07 11.24
N HIS A 79 -12.57 22.56 10.26
CA HIS A 79 -13.56 23.30 9.49
C HIS A 79 -15.01 22.86 9.79
N LEU A 80 -15.19 21.97 10.78
CA LEU A 80 -16.48 21.57 11.35
C LEU A 80 -16.75 22.36 12.64
#